data_AF-E3NUW3-F1
#
_entry.id   AF-E3NUW3-F1
#
_cell.length_a   1.000
_cell.length_b   1.000
_cell.length_c   1.000
_cell.angle_alpha   90.00
_cell.angle_beta   90.00
_cell.angle_gamma   90.00
#
_symmetry.space_group_name_H-M   'P 1'
#
loop_
_entity.id
_entity.type
_entity.pdbx_description
1 polymer ?
#
loop_
_entity_poly.entity_id
_entity_poly.type
_entity_poly.pdbx_seq_one_letter_code
_entity_poly.pdbx_strand_id
1 'polypeptide(L)' 'MFSTPPIHQTLGYINIFSSSFSLFFNGFLIYLILTKSPKEFRVYKYLLAFISVFELFYSVLEIVLVPVSDKIQSSLRET' A
#
# COMPACT_ATOMS: atom_id res chain seq x y z
N MET A 1 -30.12 -2.38 -15.41
CA MET A 1 -29.30 -1.28 -15.95
C MET A 1 -28.09 -1.13 -15.03
N PHE A 2 -26.99 -1.82 -15.33
CA PHE A 2 -25.73 -1.67 -14.62
C PHE A 2 -25.01 -0.47 -15.26
N SER A 3 -25.21 0.73 -14.71
CA SER A 3 -24.31 1.84 -15.01
C SER A 3 -22.98 1.49 -14.37
N THR A 4 -22.02 1.04 -15.20
CA THR A 4 -20.63 0.93 -14.80
C THR A 4 -20.17 2.31 -14.31
N PRO A 5 -19.85 2.47 -13.03
CA PRO A 5 -19.34 3.74 -12.53
C PRO A 5 -18.05 4.10 -13.28
N PRO A 6 -17.76 5.40 -13.43
CA PRO A 6 -16.63 5.83 -14.23
C PRO A 6 -15.33 5.31 -13.62
N ILE A 7 -14.52 4.65 -14.46
CA ILE A 7 -13.39 3.78 -14.08
C ILE A 7 -12.39 4.50 -13.15
N HIS A 8 -12.23 5.82 -13.31
CA HIS A 8 -11.36 6.65 -12.48
C HIS A 8 -11.83 6.78 -11.03
N GLN A 9 -13.14 6.88 -10.77
CA GLN A 9 -13.67 6.97 -9.41
C GLN A 9 -13.56 5.64 -8.69
N THR A 10 -13.84 4.53 -9.38
CA THR A 10 -13.69 3.20 -8.80
C THR A 10 -12.26 2.89 -8.41
N LEU A 11 -11.27 3.26 -9.24
CA LEU A 11 -9.86 3.05 -8.93
C LEU A 11 -9.44 3.81 -7.67
N GLY A 12 -9.88 5.07 -7.51
CA GLY A 12 -9.60 5.86 -6.31
C GLY A 12 -10.12 5.22 -5.03
N TYR A 13 -11.38 4.74 -5.03
CA TYR A 13 -11.96 4.06 -3.87
C TYR A 13 -11.25 2.75 -3.53
N ILE A 14 -10.94 1.93 -4.53
CA ILE A 14 -10.26 0.65 -4.31
C ILE A 14 -8.85 0.88 -3.76
N ASN A 15 -8.15 1.90 -4.26
CA ASN A 15 -6.78 2.16 -3.85
C ASN A 15 -6.67 2.73 -2.42
N ILE A 16 -7.61 3.60 -2.03
CA ILE A 16 -7.73 4.11 -0.65
C ILE A 16 -8.03 2.97 0.32
N PHE A 17 -8.95 2.07 -0.07
CA PHE A 17 -9.31 0.92 0.74
C PHE A 17 -8.14 -0.06 0.88
N SER A 18 -7.47 -0.38 -0.23
CA SER A 18 -6.28 -1.25 -0.27
C SER A 18 -5.14 -0.69 0.58
N SER A 19 -4.82 0.60 0.41
CA SER A 19 -3.76 1.28 1.18
C SER A 19 -4.08 1.28 2.67
N SER A 20 -5.32 1.59 3.06
CA SER A 20 -5.73 1.55 4.48
C SER A 20 -5.64 0.15 5.07
N PHE A 21 -6.06 -0.87 4.31
CA PHE A 21 -5.98 -2.26 4.74
C PHE A 21 -4.53 -2.74 4.89
N SER A 22 -3.68 -2.39 3.93
CA SER A 22 -2.24 -2.70 3.95
C SER A 22 -1.55 -2.05 5.15
N LEU A 23 -1.86 -0.78 5.43
CA LEU A 23 -1.28 -0.03 6.56
C LEU A 23 -1.66 -0.65 7.91
N PHE A 24 -2.93 -1.07 8.06
CA PHE A 24 -3.41 -1.76 9.26
C PHE A 24 -2.73 -3.13 9.46
N PHE A 25 -2.70 -3.96 8.41
CA PHE A 25 -2.12 -5.31 8.50
C PHE A 25 -0.60 -5.28 8.66
N ASN A 26 0.11 -4.37 7.99
CA ASN A 26 1.54 -4.21 8.17
C ASN A 26 1.92 -3.72 9.57
N GLY A 27 1.16 -2.79 10.14
CA GLY A 27 1.31 -2.39 11.54
C GLY A 27 1.06 -3.58 12.50
N PHE A 28 0.04 -4.37 12.23
CA PHE A 28 -0.28 -5.56 13.02
C PHE A 28 0.79 -6.66 12.91
N LEU A 29 1.37 -6.85 11.72
CA LEU A 29 2.49 -7.77 11.50
C LEU A 29 3.72 -7.34 12.30
N ILE A 30 4.09 -6.06 12.28
CA ILE A 30 5.19 -5.53 13.10
C ILE A 30 4.92 -5.79 14.59
N TYR A 31 3.70 -5.54 15.06
CA TYR A 31 3.30 -5.82 16.44
C TYR A 31 3.44 -7.31 16.79
N LEU A 32 2.96 -8.21 15.93
CA LEU A 32 3.08 -9.67 16.13
C LEU A 32 4.52 -10.15 16.08
N ILE A 33 5.33 -9.61 15.17
CA ILE A 33 6.75 -9.91 15.08
C ILE A 33 7.41 -9.55 16.40
N LEU A 34 7.23 -8.32 16.89
CA LEU A 34 7.83 -7.87 18.16
C LEU A 34 7.37 -8.72 19.35
N THR A 35 6.05 -8.95 19.49
CA THR A 35 5.44 -9.48 20.71
C THR A 35 5.42 -11.02 20.78
N LYS A 36 5.24 -11.71 19.65
CA LYS A 36 4.98 -13.16 19.60
C LYS A 36 6.08 -13.99 18.93
N SER A 37 7.07 -13.39 18.26
CA SER A 37 8.05 -14.19 17.52
C SER A 37 9.05 -14.92 18.45
N PRO A 38 9.08 -16.27 18.41
CA PRO A 38 9.93 -17.11 19.25
C PRO A 38 11.42 -17.02 18.87
N LYS A 39 12.30 -17.26 19.85
CA LYS A 39 13.74 -16.97 19.78
C LYS A 39 14.52 -17.76 18.71
N GLU A 40 13.95 -18.83 18.16
CA GLU A 40 14.62 -19.68 17.17
C GLU A 40 14.69 -19.08 15.76
N PHE A 41 13.81 -18.13 15.42
CA PHE A 41 13.81 -17.44 14.11
C PHE A 41 14.40 -16.04 14.18
N ARG A 42 15.45 -15.85 15.01
CA ARG A 42 15.94 -14.52 15.37
C ARG A 42 16.34 -13.66 14.17
N VAL A 43 16.98 -14.23 13.13
CA VAL A 43 17.37 -13.50 11.90
C VAL A 43 16.17 -13.27 10.98
N TYR A 44 15.32 -14.27 10.79
CA TYR A 44 14.13 -14.19 9.94
C TYR A 44 13.11 -13.18 10.47
N LYS A 45 13.04 -13.01 11.80
CA LYS A 45 12.23 -12.00 12.50
C LYS A 45 12.59 -10.57 12.08
N TYR A 46 13.88 -10.26 11.95
CA TYR A 46 14.34 -8.94 11.49
C TYR A 46 14.06 -8.73 10.00
N LEU A 47 14.19 -9.78 9.20
CA LEU A 47 13.87 -9.72 7.76
C LEU A 47 12.37 -9.47 7.53
N LEU A 48 11.48 -10.15 8.27
CA LEU A 48 10.04 -9.91 8.18
C LEU A 48 9.67 -8.50 8.64
N ALA A 49 10.26 -8.02 9.75
CA ALA A 49 10.02 -6.65 10.21
C ALA A 49 10.50 -5.62 9.18
N PHE A 50 11.65 -5.88 8.54
CA PHE A 50 12.16 -5.05 7.46
C PHE A 50 11.17 -5.01 6.29
N ILE A 51 10.74 -6.16 5.77
CA ILE A 51 9.77 -6.23 4.66
C ILE A 51 8.47 -5.48 5.00
N SER A 52 7.91 -5.65 6.20
CA SER A 52 6.69 -4.93 6.61
C SER A 52 6.87 -3.42 6.70
N VAL A 53 8.06 -2.93 7.09
CA VAL A 53 8.37 -1.50 7.03
C VAL A 53 8.43 -1.01 5.59
N PHE A 54 9.02 -1.78 4.67
CA PHE A 54 9.02 -1.44 3.25
C PHE A 54 7.61 -1.44 2.66
N GLU A 55 6.74 -2.37 3.03
CA GLU A 55 5.34 -2.36 2.59
C GLU A 55 4.58 -1.11 3.07
N LEU A 56 4.86 -0.62 4.28
CA LEU A 56 4.34 0.67 4.75
C LEU A 56 4.84 1.82 3.87
N PHE A 57 6.13 1.87 3.56
CA PHE A 57 6.70 2.87 2.66
C PHE A 57 6.09 2.79 1.26
N TYR A 58 5.90 1.60 0.71
CA TYR A 58 5.27 1.41 -0.59
C TYR A 58 3.82 1.88 -0.59
N SER A 59 3.05 1.61 0.47
CA SER A 59 1.68 2.11 0.58
C SER A 59 1.63 3.65 0.60
N VAL A 60 2.58 4.31 1.27
CA VAL A 60 2.70 5.78 1.24
C VAL A 60 3.09 6.27 -0.16
N LEU A 61 4.07 5.63 -0.79
CA LEU A 61 4.51 5.96 -2.14
C LEU A 61 3.37 5.81 -3.15
N GLU A 62 2.52 4.80 -3.00
CA GLU A 62 1.37 4.57 -3.87
C GLU A 62 0.37 5.73 -3.80
N ILE A 63 0.06 6.23 -2.60
CA ILE A 63 -0.78 7.42 -2.42
C ILE A 63 -0.17 8.67 -3.08
N VAL A 64 1.16 8.82 -3.05
CA VAL A 64 1.87 9.96 -3.66
C VAL A 64 1.99 9.82 -5.18
N LEU A 65 2.17 8.60 -5.68
CA LEU A 65 2.43 8.33 -7.10
C LEU A 65 1.15 8.35 -7.94
N VAL A 66 0.01 7.96 -7.36
CA VAL A 66 -1.32 8.01 -8.01
C VAL A 66 -1.62 9.40 -8.61
N PRO A 67 -1.60 10.50 -7.84
CA PRO A 67 -1.89 11.83 -8.39
C PRO A 67 -0.80 12.31 -9.37
N VAL A 68 0.42 11.80 -9.28
CA VAL A 68 1.51 12.12 -10.22
C VAL A 68 1.28 11.46 -11.57
N SER A 69 0.85 10.20 -11.59
CA SER A 69 0.57 9.47 -12.84
C SER A 69 -0.56 10.14 -13.64
N ASP A 70 -1.60 10.60 -12.97
CA ASP A 70 -2.70 11.33 -13.60
C ASP A 70 -2.23 12.66 -14.22
N LYS A 71 -1.36 13.40 -13.52
CA LYS A 71 -0.80 14.68 -14.01
C LYS A 71 0.12 14.52 -15.22
N ILE A 72 0.95 13.47 -15.21
CA ILE A 72 1.86 13.18 -16.33
C ILE A 72 1.04 12.83 -17.58
N GLN A 73 -0.01 12.02 -17.42
CA GLN A 73 -0.87 11.62 -18.54
C GLN A 73 -1.64 12.81 -19.14
N SER A 74 -2.07 13.79 -18.33
CA SER A 74 -2.67 15.02 -18.86
C SER A 74 -1.67 15.87 -19.65
N SER A 75 -0.41 15.96 -19.21
CA SER A 75 0.61 16.76 -19.89
C SER A 75 1.03 16.16 -21.24
N LEU A 76 1.04 14.82 -21.36
CA LEU A 76 1.35 14.12 -22.62
C LEU A 76 0.19 14.14 -23.61
N ARG A 77 -1.05 14.35 -23.16
CA ARG A 77 -2.24 14.42 -24.02
C ARG A 77 -2.40 15.79 -24.68
N GLU A 78 -1.69 16.81 -24.19
CA GLU A 78 -1.69 18.18 -24.75
C GLU A 78 -0.48 18.47 -25.65
N THR A 79 0.38 17.47 -25.93
CA THR A 79 1.49 17.55 -26.90
C THR A 79 1.21 16.69 -28.12
#